data_AF-A0A7I8W007-F1
#
_entry.id   AF-A0A7I8W007-F1
#
_cell.length_a   1.000
_cell.length_b   1.000
_cell.length_c   1.000
_cell.angle_alpha   90.00
_cell.angle_beta   90.00
_cell.angle_gamma   90.00
#
_symmetry.space_group_name_H-M   'P 1'
#
loop_
_entity.id
_entity.type
_entity.pdbx_description
1 polymer ?
#
loop_
_entity_poly.entity_id
_entity_poly.type
_entity_poly.pdbx_seq_one_letter_code
_entity_poly.pdbx_strand_id
1 'polypeptide(L)'
;MCFIDPVRLCNVCGMKTQKENIFYNTHLKFLMEGASFYVSYTSSTPSDNRDNEQVCRLSNDQKYIRIESNNSNADEMINLSLIDNVQILTCGTDSSGSTTANGLAINYKEADNSLRFVKLIICENDKKASLNWVTAMIKAFKLMFESRESGCIPSPATPTTPTSLKVLVQ
;
A
#
# COMPACT_ATOMS: atom_id res chain seq x y z
N MET A 1 -11.91 22.07 28.50
CA MET A 1 -13.02 21.90 27.55
C MET A 1 -12.46 21.20 26.32
N CYS A 2 -12.90 19.98 26.04
CA CYS A 2 -12.43 19.25 24.86
C CYS A 2 -13.30 19.67 23.68
N PHE A 3 -12.71 20.38 22.71
CA PHE A 3 -13.36 20.64 21.44
C PHE A 3 -13.54 19.31 20.72
N ILE A 4 -14.72 18.72 20.87
CA ILE A 4 -15.07 17.51 20.14
C ILE A 4 -15.36 17.94 18.71
N ASP A 5 -14.50 17.51 17.79
CA ASP A 5 -14.64 17.73 16.36
C ASP A 5 -16.03 17.23 15.89
N PRO A 6 -16.92 18.11 15.41
CA PRO A 6 -18.25 17.74 14.92
C PRO A 6 -18.24 16.66 13.83
N VAL A 7 -17.15 16.54 13.07
CA VAL A 7 -16.97 15.48 12.06
C VAL A 7 -16.92 14.10 12.73
N ARG A 8 -16.42 14.01 13.96
CA ARG A 8 -16.41 12.78 14.77
C ARG A 8 -17.78 12.41 15.34
N LEU A 9 -18.74 13.34 15.32
CA LEU A 9 -20.11 13.13 15.78
C LEU A 9 -21.07 12.74 14.63
N CYS A 10 -20.65 12.89 13.38
CA CYS A 10 -21.40 12.41 12.24
C CYS A 10 -21.29 10.88 12.14
N ASN A 11 -22.41 10.16 12.00
CA ASN A 11 -22.43 8.70 11.93
C ASN A 11 -21.62 8.13 10.73
N VAL A 12 -21.58 8.87 9.61
CA VAL A 12 -20.84 8.47 8.41
C VAL A 12 -19.33 8.75 8.55
N CYS A 13 -18.96 9.91 9.08
CA CYS A 13 -17.55 10.31 9.22
C CYS A 13 -16.89 9.71 10.46
N GLY A 14 -17.67 9.41 11.52
CA GLY A 14 -17.20 8.78 12.75
C GLY A 14 -16.62 7.38 12.49
N MET A 15 -17.28 6.57 11.66
CA MET A 15 -16.78 5.24 11.30
C MET A 15 -15.48 5.29 10.49
N LYS A 16 -15.35 6.24 9.56
CA LYS A 16 -14.11 6.47 8.80
C LYS A 16 -12.97 6.90 9.73
N THR A 17 -13.24 7.90 10.57
CA THR A 17 -12.28 8.41 11.56
C THR A 17 -11.84 7.32 12.55
N GLN A 18 -12.75 6.44 12.95
CA GLN A 18 -12.42 5.32 13.83
C GLN A 18 -11.47 4.33 13.15
N LYS A 19 -11.74 3.94 11.90
CA LYS A 19 -10.85 3.07 11.11
C LYS A 19 -9.47 3.71 10.91
N GLU A 20 -9.43 5.00 10.58
CA GLU A 20 -8.20 5.77 10.44
C GLU A 20 -7.40 5.80 11.75
N ASN A 21 -8.04 6.12 12.88
CA ASN A 21 -7.39 6.11 14.18
C ASN A 21 -6.81 4.73 14.52
N ILE A 22 -7.55 3.65 14.26
CA ILE A 22 -7.04 2.28 14.48
C ILE A 22 -5.80 2.03 13.62
N PHE A 23 -5.84 2.45 12.35
CA PHE A 23 -4.71 2.34 11.44
C PHE A 23 -3.48 3.13 11.92
N TYR A 24 -3.64 4.41 12.24
CA TYR A 24 -2.54 5.26 12.70
C TYR A 24 -1.88 4.76 13.99
N ASN A 25 -2.68 4.26 14.93
CA ASN A 25 -2.16 3.77 16.21
C ASN A 25 -1.55 2.36 16.13
N THR A 26 -2.03 1.52 15.20
CA THR A 26 -1.67 0.09 15.19
C THR A 26 -0.75 -0.28 14.03
N HIS A 27 -1.01 0.25 12.83
CA HIS A 27 -0.45 -0.25 11.58
C HIS A 27 0.62 0.66 10.99
N LEU A 28 0.51 1.98 11.17
CA LEU A 28 1.48 2.93 10.63
C LEU A 28 2.92 2.63 11.06
N LYS A 29 3.11 2.20 12.32
CA LYS A 29 4.45 1.85 12.85
C LYS A 29 5.16 0.80 12.01
N PHE A 30 4.44 -0.21 11.51
CA PHE A 30 5.03 -1.28 10.70
C PHE A 30 5.50 -0.74 9.34
N LEU A 31 4.77 0.22 8.77
CA LEU A 31 5.16 0.86 7.52
C LEU A 31 6.43 1.71 7.69
N MET A 32 6.54 2.42 8.80
CA MET A 32 7.66 3.29 9.13
C MET A 32 8.93 2.52 9.52
N GLU A 33 8.77 1.42 10.27
CA GLU A 33 9.86 0.52 10.66
C GLU A 33 10.47 -0.16 9.44
N GLY A 34 9.62 -0.56 8.49
CA GLY A 34 10.03 -1.22 7.26
C GLY A 34 10.08 -2.74 7.40
N ALA A 35 10.33 -3.42 6.27
CA ALA A 35 10.58 -4.85 6.23
C ALA A 35 11.40 -5.22 4.98
N SER A 36 12.05 -6.39 5.01
CA SER A 36 12.79 -6.91 3.86
C SER A 36 11.89 -7.59 2.82
N PHE A 37 12.13 -7.32 1.54
CA PHE A 37 11.41 -7.95 0.43
C PHE A 37 12.37 -8.36 -0.67
N TYR A 38 12.01 -9.42 -1.40
CA TYR A 38 12.59 -9.67 -2.71
C TYR A 38 11.89 -8.77 -3.72
N VAL A 39 12.65 -7.84 -4.30
CA VAL A 39 12.12 -6.81 -5.18
C VAL A 39 12.45 -7.12 -6.63
N SER A 40 11.46 -6.95 -7.50
CA SER A 40 11.61 -7.09 -8.94
C SER A 40 10.93 -5.94 -9.68
N TYR A 41 11.61 -5.42 -10.71
CA TYR A 41 11.15 -4.31 -11.54
C TYR A 41 10.90 -4.79 -12.97
N THR A 42 10.15 -4.03 -13.76
CA THR A 42 9.86 -4.37 -15.16
C THR A 42 11.07 -4.33 -16.08
N SER A 43 12.08 -3.53 -15.76
CA SER A 43 13.27 -3.32 -16.59
C SER A 43 14.42 -4.29 -16.31
N SER A 44 14.32 -5.12 -15.27
CA SER A 44 15.36 -6.10 -14.92
C SER A 44 15.09 -7.45 -15.58
N THR A 45 16.10 -8.04 -16.22
CA THR A 45 16.08 -9.44 -16.65
C THR A 45 15.76 -10.35 -15.46
N PRO A 46 15.03 -11.46 -15.62
CA PRO A 46 14.75 -12.41 -14.54
C PRO A 46 16.03 -13.17 -14.16
N SER A 47 16.94 -12.51 -13.44
CA SER A 47 18.01 -13.18 -12.69
C SER A 47 17.40 -13.80 -11.44
N ASP A 48 18.01 -14.87 -10.92
CA ASP A 48 17.54 -15.58 -9.72
C ASP A 48 17.18 -14.60 -8.60
N ASN A 49 15.88 -14.56 -8.26
CA ASN A 49 15.17 -13.51 -7.53
C ASN A 49 15.64 -13.27 -6.08
N ARG A 50 16.62 -14.04 -5.59
CA ARG A 50 17.01 -14.08 -4.17
C ARG A 50 18.07 -13.06 -3.78
N ASP A 51 18.83 -12.54 -4.74
CA ASP A 51 19.88 -11.55 -4.46
C ASP A 51 19.36 -10.10 -4.41
N ASN A 52 18.07 -9.89 -4.70
CA ASN A 52 17.40 -8.59 -4.65
C ASN A 52 16.64 -8.39 -3.33
N GLU A 53 17.21 -8.83 -2.20
CA GLU A 53 16.67 -8.51 -0.89
C GLU A 53 16.91 -7.02 -0.61
N GLN A 54 15.83 -6.24 -0.54
CA GLN A 54 15.84 -4.81 -0.29
C GLN A 54 14.88 -4.48 0.85
N VAL A 55 15.20 -3.44 1.62
CA VAL A 55 14.32 -2.98 2.70
C VAL A 55 13.33 -1.97 2.15
N CYS A 56 12.04 -2.23 2.35
CA CYS A 56 10.97 -1.32 1.96
C CYS A 56 10.38 -0.64 3.19
N ARG A 57 10.29 0.68 3.18
CA ARG A 57 9.68 1.46 4.26
C ARG A 57 8.96 2.71 3.77
N LEU A 58 8.06 3.22 4.58
CA LEU A 58 7.40 4.49 4.35
C LEU A 58 8.31 5.64 4.79
N SER A 59 8.33 6.71 4.02
CA SER A 59 9.06 7.92 4.35
C SER A 59 8.49 8.61 5.60
N ASN A 60 9.31 9.43 6.27
CA ASN A 60 8.88 10.12 7.50
C ASN A 60 7.70 11.07 7.29
N ASP A 61 7.59 11.65 6.10
CA ASP A 61 6.47 12.49 5.68
C ASP A 61 5.27 11.70 5.13
N GLN A 62 5.34 10.36 5.11
CA GLN A 62 4.29 9.42 4.72
C GLN A 62 3.81 9.59 3.26
N LYS A 63 4.65 10.16 2.40
CA LYS A 63 4.34 10.44 0.99
C LYS A 63 5.04 9.51 0.02
N TYR A 64 6.11 8.85 0.45
CA TYR A 64 6.94 8.00 -0.40
C TYR A 64 7.13 6.62 0.20
N ILE A 65 7.09 5.59 -0.63
CA ILE A 65 7.66 4.27 -0.32
C ILE A 65 9.12 4.34 -0.74
N ARG A 66 10.04 4.09 0.19
CA ARG A 66 11.46 3.99 -0.06
C ARG A 66 11.84 2.52 -0.19
N ILE A 67 12.54 2.19 -1.25
CA ILE A 67 13.12 0.87 -1.47
C ILE A 67 14.64 1.05 -1.44
N GLU A 68 15.26 0.54 -0.38
CA GLU A 68 16.67 0.76 -0.10
C GLU A 68 17.49 -0.43 -0.58
N SER A 69 18.48 -0.14 -1.42
CA SER A 69 19.39 -1.16 -1.94
C SER A 69 20.65 -1.25 -1.08
N ASN A 70 21.05 -2.47 -0.73
CA ASN A 70 22.27 -2.70 0.04
C ASN A 70 23.55 -2.31 -0.72
N ASN A 71 23.52 -2.29 -2.06
CA ASN A 71 24.73 -2.25 -2.89
C ASN A 71 24.82 -1.06 -3.85
N SER A 72 23.87 -0.11 -3.82
CA SER A 72 23.91 1.06 -4.71
C SER A 72 23.22 2.24 -4.04
N ASN A 73 23.81 3.45 -4.15
CA ASN A 73 23.23 4.72 -3.66
C ASN A 73 21.94 5.15 -4.39
N ALA A 74 21.29 4.22 -5.11
CA ALA A 74 20.07 4.45 -5.85
C ALA A 74 18.91 3.89 -5.03
N ASP A 75 18.55 4.61 -3.96
CA ASP A 75 17.29 4.37 -3.26
C ASP A 75 16.14 4.80 -4.18
N GLU A 76 15.22 3.87 -4.44
CA GLU A 76 14.03 4.19 -5.22
C GLU A 76 12.96 4.79 -4.31
N MET A 77 12.30 5.85 -4.78
CA MET A 77 11.24 6.52 -4.04
C MET A 77 9.96 6.57 -4.88
N ILE A 78 8.94 5.86 -4.42
CA ILE A 78 7.63 5.77 -5.08
C ILE A 78 6.68 6.74 -4.38
N ASN A 79 6.22 7.78 -5.08
CA ASN A 79 5.23 8.71 -4.53
C ASN A 79 3.86 8.05 -4.45
N LEU A 80 3.27 7.99 -3.25
CA LEU A 80 1.96 7.38 -3.01
C LEU A 80 0.84 8.01 -3.86
N SER A 81 0.96 9.29 -4.20
CA SER A 81 -0.04 10.01 -5.01
C SER A 81 -0.05 9.57 -6.47
N LEU A 82 1.06 8.99 -6.95
CA LEU A 82 1.24 8.54 -8.33
C LEU A 82 0.95 7.04 -8.51
N ILE A 83 0.57 6.36 -7.43
CA ILE A 83 0.19 4.94 -7.48
C ILE A 83 -1.14 4.80 -8.22
N ASP A 84 -1.10 4.01 -9.29
CA ASP A 84 -2.21 3.76 -10.20
C ASP A 84 -2.87 2.41 -9.95
N ASN A 85 -2.15 1.40 -9.45
CA ASN A 85 -2.77 0.15 -9.04
C ASN A 85 -1.97 -0.57 -7.95
N VAL A 86 -2.68 -1.30 -7.09
CA VAL A 86 -2.08 -2.15 -6.08
C VAL A 86 -2.75 -3.52 -6.12
N GLN A 87 -1.95 -4.55 -6.32
CA GLN A 87 -2.39 -5.94 -6.39
C GLN A 87 -1.76 -6.76 -5.28
N ILE A 88 -2.59 -7.52 -4.56
CA ILE A 88 -2.14 -8.43 -3.52
C ILE A 88 -1.69 -9.73 -4.21
N LEU A 89 -0.47 -10.15 -3.93
CA LEU A 89 0.05 -11.42 -4.42
C LEU A 89 -0.21 -12.48 -3.36
N THR A 90 -0.72 -13.62 -3.76
CA THR A 90 -1.14 -14.71 -2.85
C THR A 90 -0.33 -15.97 -3.17
N CYS A 91 -0.03 -16.78 -2.14
CA CYS A 91 0.65 -18.07 -2.30
C CYS A 91 -0.38 -19.18 -2.09
N GLY A 92 -1.27 -19.34 -3.07
CA GLY A 92 -2.30 -20.37 -3.05
C GLY A 92 -3.28 -20.29 -1.87
N THR A 93 -4.15 -21.28 -1.83
CA THR A 93 -5.15 -21.45 -0.77
C THR A 93 -4.80 -22.73 -0.03
N ASP A 94 -4.69 -22.66 1.29
CA ASP A 94 -4.45 -23.85 2.10
C ASP A 94 -5.68 -24.78 2.08
N SER A 95 -5.52 -25.99 2.63
CA SER A 95 -6.62 -26.96 2.75
C SER A 95 -7.81 -26.47 3.59
N SER A 96 -7.65 -25.35 4.31
CA SER A 96 -8.70 -24.71 5.11
C SER A 96 -9.45 -23.59 4.37
N GLY A 97 -9.07 -23.30 3.12
CA GLY A 97 -9.67 -22.23 2.33
C GLY A 97 -9.09 -20.84 2.62
N SER A 98 -8.02 -20.75 3.43
CA SER A 98 -7.36 -19.50 3.77
C SER A 98 -6.26 -19.16 2.76
N THR A 99 -6.39 -18.00 2.12
CA THR A 99 -5.41 -17.48 1.16
C THR A 99 -4.32 -16.70 1.90
N THR A 100 -3.06 -17.14 1.78
CA THR A 100 -1.93 -16.45 2.43
C THR A 100 -1.33 -15.41 1.48
N ALA A 101 -1.23 -14.16 1.93
CA ALA A 101 -0.54 -13.12 1.17
C ALA A 101 0.96 -13.45 1.04
N ASN A 102 1.47 -13.40 -0.18
CA ASN A 102 2.85 -13.63 -0.56
C ASN A 102 3.61 -12.33 -0.85
N GLY A 103 2.91 -11.22 -1.06
CA GLY A 103 3.54 -9.96 -1.42
C GLY A 103 2.56 -8.93 -1.99
N LEU A 104 3.14 -7.91 -2.62
CA LEU A 104 2.42 -6.80 -3.23
C LEU A 104 3.02 -6.46 -4.59
N ALA A 105 2.18 -6.17 -5.56
CA ALA A 105 2.57 -5.56 -6.82
C ALA A 105 1.98 -4.15 -6.91
N ILE A 106 2.80 -3.17 -7.29
CA ILE A 106 2.42 -1.76 -7.36
C ILE A 106 2.70 -1.24 -8.76
N ASN A 107 1.67 -0.71 -9.41
CA ASN A 107 1.78 0.12 -10.60
C ASN A 107 1.80 1.59 -10.18
N TYR A 108 2.75 2.35 -10.69
CA TYR A 108 2.82 3.78 -10.42
C TYR A 108 3.31 4.55 -11.65
N LYS A 109 2.95 5.83 -11.70
CA LYS A 109 3.37 6.75 -12.77
C LYS A 109 4.65 7.47 -12.35
N GLU A 110 5.59 7.58 -13.27
CA GLU A 110 6.78 8.42 -13.13
C GLU A 110 6.48 9.86 -13.62
N ALA A 111 7.41 10.80 -13.43
CA ALA A 111 7.19 12.21 -13.76
C ALA A 111 6.93 12.48 -15.26
N ASP A 112 7.40 11.57 -16.12
CA ASP A 112 7.19 11.55 -17.57
C ASP A 112 5.88 10.86 -17.98
N ASN A 113 5.03 10.47 -17.00
CA ASN A 113 3.80 9.71 -17.18
C ASN A 113 4.02 8.27 -17.69
N SER A 114 5.24 7.75 -17.65
CA SER A 114 5.54 6.33 -17.90
C SER A 114 5.02 5.47 -16.75
N LEU A 115 4.37 4.35 -17.09
CA LEU A 115 3.94 3.37 -16.10
C LEU A 115 5.10 2.45 -15.72
N ARG A 116 5.42 2.44 -14.42
CA ARG A 116 6.37 1.53 -13.79
C ARG A 116 5.62 0.50 -12.97
N PHE A 117 6.24 -0.66 -12.81
CA PHE A 117 5.73 -1.72 -11.94
C PHE A 117 6.86 -2.24 -11.06
N VAL A 118 6.54 -2.41 -9.80
CA VAL A 118 7.39 -3.05 -8.80
C VAL A 118 6.62 -4.18 -8.13
N LYS A 119 7.30 -5.29 -7.92
CA LYS A 119 6.79 -6.44 -7.19
C LYS A 119 7.65 -6.69 -5.97
N LEU A 120 7.00 -6.70 -4.82
CA LEU A 120 7.55 -6.96 -3.50
C LEU A 120 7.08 -8.34 -3.05
N ILE A 121 8.00 -9.31 -2.98
CA ILE A 121 7.72 -10.64 -2.45
C ILE A 121 8.27 -10.74 -1.03
N ILE A 122 7.50 -11.33 -0.12
CA ILE A 122 7.88 -11.50 1.27
C ILE A 122 9.24 -12.20 1.38
N CYS A 123 10.16 -11.61 2.14
CA CYS A 123 11.40 -12.25 2.48
C CYS A 123 11.16 -13.29 3.60
N GLU A 124 11.55 -14.54 3.38
CA GLU A 124 11.39 -15.59 4.41
C GLU A 124 12.26 -15.34 5.65
N ASN A 125 13.40 -14.64 5.51
CA ASN A 125 14.26 -14.27 6.64
C ASN A 125 13.58 -13.28 7.60
N ASP A 126 12.69 -12.43 7.08
CA ASP A 126 11.96 -11.41 7.83
C ASP A 126 10.43 -11.51 7.58
N LYS A 127 9.94 -12.76 7.56
CA LYS A 127 8.57 -13.08 7.14
C LYS A 127 7.51 -12.33 7.95
N LYS A 128 7.71 -12.23 9.26
CA LYS A 128 6.74 -11.60 10.17
C LYS A 128 6.64 -10.10 9.94
N ALA A 129 7.77 -9.38 9.85
CA ALA A 129 7.72 -7.95 9.59
C ALA A 129 7.18 -7.68 8.18
N SER A 130 7.59 -8.46 7.19
CA SER A 130 7.11 -8.38 5.80
C SER A 130 5.59 -8.55 5.70
N LEU A 131 5.03 -9.57 6.37
CA LEU A 131 3.58 -9.80 6.43
C LEU A 131 2.84 -8.65 7.11
N ASN A 132 3.37 -8.15 8.24
CA ASN A 132 2.79 -7.01 8.94
C ASN A 132 2.82 -5.75 8.08
N TRP A 133 3.91 -5.52 7.36
CA TRP A 133 4.07 -4.39 6.45
C TRP A 133 3.10 -4.49 5.28
N VAL A 134 3.00 -5.64 4.60
CA VAL A 134 2.03 -5.86 3.51
C VAL A 134 0.60 -5.68 4.01
N THR A 135 0.27 -6.24 5.18
CA THR A 135 -1.07 -6.09 5.78
C THR A 135 -1.39 -4.64 6.13
N ALA A 136 -0.43 -3.92 6.70
CA ALA A 136 -0.57 -2.49 6.97
C ALA A 136 -0.75 -1.71 5.67
N MET A 137 -0.01 -2.05 4.63
CA MET A 137 -0.05 -1.34 3.35
C MET A 137 -1.39 -1.54 2.63
N ILE A 138 -1.93 -2.77 2.64
CA ILE A 138 -3.27 -3.07 2.13
C ILE A 138 -4.33 -2.23 2.87
N LYS A 139 -4.25 -2.15 4.20
CA LYS A 139 -5.16 -1.34 5.01
C LYS A 139 -5.03 0.16 4.68
N ALA A 140 -3.81 0.65 4.48
CA ALA A 140 -3.54 2.03 4.09
C ALA A 140 -4.20 2.35 2.75
N PHE A 141 -3.95 1.53 1.72
CA PHE A 141 -4.55 1.70 0.41
C PHE A 141 -6.08 1.63 0.45
N LYS A 142 -6.64 0.70 1.23
CA LYS A 142 -8.10 0.63 1.41
C LYS A 142 -8.67 1.92 1.99
N LEU A 143 -8.03 2.52 3.00
CA LEU A 143 -8.45 3.83 3.55
C LEU A 143 -8.30 4.97 2.53
N MET A 144 -7.18 5.00 1.79
CA MET A 144 -6.92 6.01 0.76
C MET A 144 -7.88 5.93 -0.42
N PHE A 145 -8.36 4.74 -0.79
CA PHE A 145 -9.30 4.57 -1.90
C PHE A 145 -10.76 4.69 -1.45
N GLU A 146 -11.14 4.15 -0.28
CA GLU A 146 -12.49 4.34 0.29
C GLU A 146 -12.82 5.83 0.43
N SER A 147 -11.84 6.66 0.84
CA SER A 147 -12.02 8.12 0.97
C SER A 147 -12.24 8.84 -0.36
N ARG A 148 -11.65 8.37 -1.46
CA ARG A 148 -11.84 8.92 -2.82
C ARG A 148 -13.24 8.61 -3.38
N GLU A 149 -13.72 7.39 -3.15
CA GLU A 149 -15.03 6.96 -3.65
C GLU A 149 -16.20 7.55 -2.85
N SER A 150 -15.98 7.89 -1.58
CA SER A 150 -17.03 8.42 -0.71
C SER A 150 -16.93 9.94 -0.49
N GLY A 151 -16.54 10.65 -1.55
CA GLY A 151 -16.64 12.10 -1.65
C GLY A 151 -18.04 12.57 -1.24
N CYS A 152 -18.11 13.23 -0.09
CA CYS A 152 -19.33 13.85 0.40
C CYS A 152 -19.59 15.10 -0.46
N ILE A 153 -20.29 14.93 -1.58
CA ILE A 153 -20.91 16.02 -2.32
C ILE A 153 -22.42 15.75 -2.33
N PRO A 154 -23.26 16.52 -1.61
CA PRO A 154 -24.65 16.65 -2.01
C PRO A 154 -24.70 17.65 -3.16
N SER A 155 -24.64 17.18 -4.41
CA SER A 155 -24.94 18.00 -5.59
C SER A 155 -25.60 17.13 -6.66
N PRO A 156 -26.67 17.60 -7.30
CA PRO A 156 -27.50 16.77 -8.16
C PRO A 156 -26.80 16.44 -9.48
N ALA A 157 -26.80 15.15 -9.80
CA ALA A 157 -26.74 14.56 -11.13
C ALA A 157 -25.75 15.17 -12.15
N THR A 158 -24.56 14.58 -12.25
CA THR A 158 -23.91 14.33 -13.55
C THR A 158 -23.10 13.03 -13.49
N PRO A 159 -23.18 12.16 -14.52
CA PRO A 159 -22.44 10.91 -14.55
C PRO A 159 -21.01 11.18 -15.02
N THR A 160 -20.09 11.40 -14.08
CA THR A 160 -18.66 11.28 -14.36
C THR A 160 -18.19 9.90 -13.95
N THR A 161 -17.75 9.15 -14.94
CA THR A 161 -17.24 7.78 -14.87
C THR A 161 -16.20 7.63 -13.75
N PRO A 162 -16.41 6.74 -12.76
CA PRO A 162 -15.40 6.49 -11.76
C PRO A 162 -14.26 5.70 -12.39
N THR A 163 -13.05 6.26 -12.38
CA THR A 163 -11.82 5.47 -12.58
C THR A 163 -11.64 4.62 -11.33
N SER A 164 -12.37 3.50 -11.28
CA SER A 164 -12.35 2.55 -10.18
C SER A 164 -11.09 1.70 -10.28
N LEU A 165 -10.27 1.83 -9.25
CA LEU A 165 -8.94 1.27 -9.15
C LEU A 165 -9.07 -0.04 -8.36
N LYS A 166 -9.05 -1.17 -9.08
CA LYS A 166 -9.39 -2.48 -8.53
C LYS A 166 -8.24 -3.03 -7.70
N VAL A 167 -8.40 -3.06 -6.37
CA VAL A 167 -7.61 -3.97 -5.52
C VAL A 167 -8.03 -5.39 -5.85
N LEU A 168 -7.36 -6.00 -6.83
CA LEU A 168 -7.65 -7.35 -7.28
C LEU A 168 -6.95 -8.34 -6.35
N VAL A 169 -7.73 -9.16 -5.66
CA VAL A 169 -7.25 -10.38 -5.02
C VAL A 169 -7.47 -11.50 -6.04
N GLN A 170 -6.39 -12.12 -6.51
CA GLN A 170 -6.45 -13.35 -7.31
C GLN A 170 -5.93 -14.52 -6.49
#